data_AF-A0A927JNA6-F1
#
_entry.id   AF-A0A927JNA6-F1
#
_cell.length_a   1.000
_cell.length_b   1.000
_cell.length_c   1.000
_cell.angle_alpha   90.00
_cell.angle_beta   90.00
_cell.angle_gamma   90.00
#
_symmetry.space_group_name_H-M   'P 1'
#
loop_
_entity.id
_entity.type
_entity.pdbx_description
1 polymer ?
#
loop_
_entity_poly.entity_id
_entity_poly.type
_entity_poly.pdbx_seq_one_letter_code
_entity_poly.pdbx_strand_id
1 'polypeptide(L)'
;MSSIQTSNGTTAPLTVWIEPWCDELVLPPRSELSLTPQPDNGHAIMPDIEVIEDRLVIWAMTPGTLTVTIDGVVQDTGCRTIPLPAELFGMSVKNLVGVVFGGHPATRPDGAANPRADSVQYASYPAAAK
;
A
#
# COMPACT_ATOMS: atom_id res chain seq x y z
N MET A 1 5.23 -13.93 14.22
CA MET A 1 4.63 -13.00 13.24
C MET A 1 4.63 -13.69 11.90
N SER A 2 3.52 -13.66 11.17
CA SER A 2 3.39 -14.29 9.85
C SER A 2 3.82 -13.30 8.77
N SER A 3 4.85 -13.67 7.99
CA SER A 3 5.25 -12.95 6.78
C SER A 3 4.37 -13.38 5.60
N ILE A 4 4.15 -12.47 4.65
CA ILE A 4 3.60 -12.81 3.33
C ILE A 4 4.76 -13.03 2.37
N GLN A 5 4.62 -14.04 1.52
CA GLN A 5 5.55 -14.32 0.44
C GLN A 5 4.80 -14.33 -0.88
N THR A 6 5.39 -13.73 -1.90
CA THR A 6 4.96 -13.83 -3.29
C THR A 6 6.20 -13.93 -4.18
N SER A 7 6.06 -14.44 -5.40
CA SER A 7 7.19 -14.60 -6.31
C SER A 7 6.91 -14.01 -7.68
N ASN A 8 7.96 -13.48 -8.31
CA ASN A 8 7.91 -13.12 -9.72
C ASN A 8 8.12 -14.38 -10.57
N GLY A 9 7.04 -15.08 -10.87
CA GLY A 9 7.04 -16.28 -11.72
C GLY A 9 7.31 -16.02 -13.21
N THR A 10 7.62 -14.78 -13.62
CA THR A 10 7.80 -14.42 -15.02
C THR A 10 9.27 -14.42 -15.44
N THR A 11 9.55 -14.10 -16.71
CA THR A 11 10.91 -13.87 -17.23
C THR A 11 11.29 -12.40 -17.30
N ALA A 12 10.40 -11.50 -16.88
CA ALA A 12 10.59 -10.05 -16.88
C ALA A 12 10.57 -9.51 -15.44
N PRO A 13 11.23 -8.38 -15.16
CA PRO A 13 11.08 -7.72 -13.86
C PRO A 13 9.64 -7.24 -13.66
N LEU A 14 9.18 -7.21 -12.42
CA LEU A 14 7.92 -6.59 -12.03
C LEU A 14 8.20 -5.33 -11.21
N THR A 15 7.42 -4.29 -11.44
CA THR A 15 7.42 -3.11 -10.55
C THR A 15 6.57 -3.44 -9.31
N VAL A 16 7.09 -3.15 -8.13
CA VAL A 16 6.38 -3.32 -6.86
C VAL A 16 6.11 -1.94 -6.28
N TRP A 17 4.85 -1.61 -6.10
CA TRP A 17 4.40 -0.36 -5.47
C TRP A 17 3.81 -0.65 -4.10
N ILE A 18 4.28 0.05 -3.06
CA ILE A 18 3.86 -0.20 -1.67
C ILE A 18 3.14 1.03 -1.10
N GLU A 19 1.84 0.88 -0.87
CA GLU A 19 0.99 1.86 -0.21
C GLU A 19 0.90 1.57 1.30
N PRO A 20 0.74 2.60 2.16
CA PRO A 20 0.63 4.03 1.82
C PRO A 20 1.97 4.78 1.73
N TRP A 21 3.11 4.10 1.88
CA TRP A 21 4.43 4.76 1.91
C TRP A 21 4.90 5.31 0.56
N CYS A 22 4.24 4.92 -0.54
CA CYS A 22 4.63 5.28 -1.90
C CYS A 22 6.04 4.81 -2.25
N ASP A 23 6.45 3.65 -1.73
CA ASP A 23 7.73 3.04 -2.08
C ASP A 23 7.61 2.26 -3.40
N GLU A 24 8.60 2.43 -4.27
CA GLU A 24 8.73 1.68 -5.50
C GLU A 24 9.97 0.79 -5.45
N LEU A 25 9.82 -0.49 -5.80
CA LEU A 25 10.89 -1.46 -5.90
C LEU A 25 10.79 -2.22 -7.23
N VAL A 26 11.91 -2.80 -7.66
CA VAL A 26 11.93 -3.76 -8.77
C VAL A 26 12.06 -5.16 -8.20
N LEU A 27 11.12 -6.05 -8.52
CA LEU A 27 11.20 -7.47 -8.22
C LEU A 27 11.77 -8.22 -9.43
N PRO A 28 13.01 -8.73 -9.38
CA PRO A 28 13.64 -9.40 -10.52
C PRO A 28 12.86 -10.65 -10.95
N PRO A 29 13.04 -11.10 -12.21
CA PRO A 29 12.48 -12.37 -12.66
C PRO A 29 12.93 -13.51 -11.75
N ARG A 30 12.01 -14.42 -11.41
CA ARG A 30 12.25 -15.62 -10.59
C ARG A 30 12.63 -15.35 -9.13
N SER A 31 12.59 -14.10 -8.67
CA SER A 31 12.84 -13.75 -7.27
C SER A 31 11.59 -13.88 -6.41
N GLU A 32 11.80 -14.08 -5.11
CA GLU A 32 10.78 -14.06 -4.07
C GLU A 32 10.79 -12.71 -3.33
N LEU A 33 9.60 -12.16 -3.10
CA LEU A 33 9.35 -11.01 -2.25
C LEU A 33 8.73 -11.49 -0.93
N SER A 34 9.33 -11.08 0.19
CA SER A 34 8.73 -11.28 1.52
C SER A 34 8.41 -9.96 2.21
N LEU A 35 7.23 -9.91 2.82
CA LEU A 35 6.71 -8.77 3.56
C LEU A 35 6.53 -9.18 5.03
N THR A 36 7.24 -8.52 5.94
CA THR A 36 7.21 -8.84 7.37
C THR A 36 6.78 -7.63 8.18
N PRO A 37 5.52 -7.58 8.64
CA PRO A 37 5.04 -6.51 9.52
C PRO A 37 5.80 -6.47 10.84
N GLN A 38 6.05 -5.26 11.35
CA GLN A 38 6.64 -4.98 12.65
C GLN A 38 5.66 -4.10 13.47
N PRO A 39 4.53 -4.66 13.95
CA PRO A 39 3.53 -3.88 14.67
C PRO A 39 3.96 -3.51 16.09
N ASP A 40 3.84 -2.22 16.42
CA ASP A 40 4.14 -1.69 17.75
C ASP A 40 3.18 -2.22 18.84
N ASN A 41 1.98 -2.65 18.45
CA ASN A 41 0.91 -3.08 19.36
C ASN A 41 0.50 -4.56 19.18
N GLY A 42 1.27 -5.35 18.42
CA GLY A 42 1.01 -6.78 18.21
C GLY A 42 -0.12 -7.13 17.23
N HIS A 43 -0.80 -6.14 16.64
CA HIS A 43 -1.82 -6.36 15.62
C HIS A 43 -1.23 -6.13 14.22
N ALA A 44 -0.92 -7.21 13.50
CA ALA A 44 -0.60 -7.14 12.08
C ALA A 44 -1.85 -7.51 11.26
N ILE A 45 -2.19 -6.70 10.26
CA ILE A 45 -3.11 -7.09 9.20
C ILE A 45 -2.28 -7.56 8.00
N MET A 46 -2.74 -8.62 7.34
CA MET A 46 -2.14 -9.09 6.09
C MET A 46 -2.34 -8.02 5.00
N PRO A 47 -1.29 -7.50 4.35
CA PRO A 47 -1.44 -6.65 3.18
C PRO A 47 -2.30 -7.31 2.10
N ASP A 48 -3.13 -6.51 1.43
CA ASP A 48 -3.77 -6.93 0.19
C ASP A 48 -2.77 -6.76 -0.96
N ILE A 49 -2.72 -7.75 -1.86
CA ILE A 49 -1.87 -7.71 -3.05
C ILE A 49 -2.76 -7.68 -4.28
N GLU A 50 -2.51 -6.72 -5.15
CA GLU A 50 -3.19 -6.53 -6.42
C GLU A 50 -2.17 -6.63 -7.55
N VAL A 51 -2.49 -7.43 -8.57
CA VAL A 51 -1.63 -7.63 -9.74
C VAL A 51 -2.25 -6.87 -10.92
N ILE A 52 -1.48 -5.96 -11.52
CA ILE A 52 -1.89 -5.15 -12.66
C ILE A 52 -0.80 -5.25 -13.71
N GLU A 53 -1.03 -6.03 -14.77
CA GLU A 53 -0.08 -6.22 -15.87
C GLU A 53 1.33 -6.63 -15.39
N ASP A 54 2.31 -5.73 -15.47
CA ASP A 54 3.71 -5.89 -15.06
C ASP A 54 4.01 -5.31 -13.66
N ARG A 55 2.96 -5.01 -12.89
CA ARG A 55 3.04 -4.38 -11.58
C ARG A 55 2.35 -5.19 -10.48
N LEU A 56 2.97 -5.19 -9.31
CA LEU A 56 2.39 -5.62 -8.04
C LEU A 56 2.12 -4.39 -7.17
N VAL A 57 0.86 -4.18 -6.79
CA VAL A 57 0.47 -3.14 -5.84
C VAL A 57 0.20 -3.80 -4.49
N ILE A 58 0.96 -3.41 -3.48
CA ILE A 58 0.86 -3.89 -2.11
C ILE A 58 0.18 -2.82 -1.28
N TRP A 59 -0.96 -3.18 -0.71
CA TRP A 59 -1.77 -2.33 0.16
C TRP A 59 -1.54 -2.76 1.61
N ALA A 60 -0.49 -2.24 2.23
CA ALA A 60 -0.07 -2.64 3.58
C ALA A 60 -0.58 -1.67 4.64
N MET A 61 -1.63 -2.07 5.38
CA MET A 61 -2.04 -1.40 6.62
C MET A 61 -1.49 -2.18 7.83
N THR A 62 -0.32 -1.82 8.32
CA THR A 62 0.19 -2.33 9.59
C THR A 62 0.52 -1.16 10.50
N PRO A 63 0.10 -1.15 11.77
CA PRO A 63 0.71 -0.27 12.77
C PRO A 63 2.22 -0.51 12.76
N GLY A 64 3.01 0.53 13.05
CA GLY A 64 4.47 0.41 13.01
C GLY A 64 5.01 0.32 11.58
N THR A 65 6.03 -0.51 11.35
CA THR A 65 6.77 -0.56 10.08
C THR A 65 6.58 -1.89 9.34
N LEU A 66 7.03 -1.92 8.08
CA LEU A 66 7.05 -3.09 7.23
C LEU A 66 8.46 -3.36 6.74
N THR A 67 9.00 -4.55 7.04
CA THR A 67 10.26 -5.00 6.43
C THR A 67 9.98 -5.71 5.12
N VAL A 68 10.63 -5.27 4.06
CA VAL A 68 10.58 -5.89 2.74
C VAL A 68 11.91 -6.58 2.45
N THR A 69 11.86 -7.84 2.03
CA THR A 69 13.04 -8.55 1.54
C THR A 69 12.82 -9.12 0.14
N ILE A 70 13.88 -9.16 -0.66
CA ILE A 70 13.92 -9.84 -1.96
C ILE A 70 15.00 -10.90 -1.87
N ASP A 71 14.63 -12.16 -2.08
CA ASP A 71 15.53 -13.32 -1.93
C ASP A 71 16.29 -13.31 -0.60
N GLY A 72 15.61 -12.89 0.47
CA GLY A 72 16.16 -12.77 1.82
C GLY A 72 17.00 -11.50 2.08
N VAL A 73 17.26 -10.67 1.07
CA VAL A 73 17.99 -9.41 1.20
C VAL A 73 17.04 -8.28 1.59
N VAL A 74 17.30 -7.61 2.72
CA VAL A 74 16.51 -6.46 3.18
C VAL A 74 16.62 -5.28 2.22
N GLN A 75 15.48 -4.75 1.82
CA GLN A 75 15.40 -3.59 0.93
C GLN A 75 15.40 -2.28 1.73
N ASP A 76 15.95 -1.23 1.14
CA ASP A 76 15.92 0.12 1.69
C ASP A 76 14.64 0.82 1.23
N THR A 77 13.71 1.04 2.16
CA THR A 77 12.34 1.51 1.89
C THR A 77 11.87 2.46 2.98
N GLY A 78 11.00 3.40 2.63
CA GLY A 78 10.31 4.27 3.58
C GLY A 78 9.48 3.45 4.58
N CYS A 79 8.82 2.39 4.12
CA CYS A 79 7.98 1.53 4.95
C CYS A 79 8.73 0.84 6.09
N ARG A 80 10.06 0.68 5.98
CA ARG A 80 10.92 0.14 7.04
C ARG A 80 11.20 1.14 8.16
N THR A 81 11.13 2.44 7.88
CA THR A 81 11.59 3.51 8.79
C THR A 81 10.48 4.44 9.25
N ILE A 82 9.41 4.59 8.48
CA ILE A 82 8.28 5.47 8.78
C ILE A 82 7.16 4.63 9.38
N PRO A 83 6.90 4.73 10.70
CA PRO A 83 5.82 3.98 11.31
C PRO A 83 4.46 4.54 10.89
N LEU A 84 3.49 3.67 10.61
CA LEU A 84 2.10 4.08 10.50
C LEU A 84 1.47 4.20 11.90
N PRO A 85 0.75 5.31 12.17
CA PRO A 85 0.03 5.50 13.42
C PRO A 85 -0.98 4.38 13.66
N ALA A 86 -1.05 3.90 14.91
CA ALA A 86 -2.01 2.87 15.29
C ALA A 86 -3.47 3.34 15.17
N GLU A 87 -3.71 4.65 15.16
CA GLU A 87 -5.04 5.27 15.01
C GLU A 87 -5.61 5.12 13.60
N LEU A 88 -4.77 4.85 12.60
CA LEU A 88 -5.22 4.53 11.24
C LEU A 88 -5.66 3.05 11.11
N PHE A 89 -5.46 2.26 12.15
CA PHE A 89 -5.82 0.84 12.19
C PHE A 89 -7.34 0.66 12.15
N GLY A 90 -7.81 -0.27 11.29
CA GLY A 90 -9.23 -0.50 11.03
C GLY A 90 -9.78 0.26 9.82
N MET A 91 -9.01 1.17 9.22
CA MET A 91 -9.30 1.74 7.91
C MET A 91 -8.63 0.90 6.81
N SER A 92 -9.34 0.61 5.72
CA SER A 92 -8.70 0.02 4.52
C SER A 92 -7.69 1.01 3.94
N VAL A 93 -6.48 0.55 3.54
CA VAL A 93 -5.49 1.42 2.84
C VAL A 93 -6.11 2.04 1.59
N LYS A 94 -6.93 1.28 0.86
CA LYS A 94 -7.63 1.77 -0.33
C LYS A 94 -8.56 2.93 0.00
N ASN A 95 -9.24 2.88 1.15
CA ASN A 95 -10.08 3.99 1.62
C ASN A 95 -9.23 5.18 2.10
N LEU A 96 -8.13 4.94 2.82
CA LEU A 96 -7.22 6.00 3.25
C LEU A 96 -6.65 6.77 2.05
N VAL A 97 -6.06 6.05 1.10
CA VAL A 97 -5.53 6.59 -0.16
C VAL A 97 -6.66 7.27 -0.94
N GLY A 98 -7.84 6.65 -1.02
CA GLY A 98 -9.02 7.22 -1.64
C GLY A 98 -9.52 8.52 -1.00
N VAL A 99 -9.35 8.72 0.31
CA VAL A 99 -9.67 9.98 1.00
C VAL A 99 -8.60 11.03 0.74
N VAL A 100 -7.32 10.66 0.85
CA VAL A 100 -6.18 11.57 0.63
C VAL A 100 -6.16 12.10 -0.80
N PHE A 101 -6.44 11.24 -1.77
CA PHE A 101 -6.43 11.57 -3.20
C PHE A 101 -7.84 11.70 -3.81
N GLY A 102 -8.89 11.74 -3.00
CA GLY A 102 -10.29 11.66 -3.46
C GLY A 102 -10.75 12.77 -4.40
N GLY A 103 -10.06 13.91 -4.40
CA GLY A 103 -10.27 14.99 -5.37
C GLY A 103 -9.32 14.96 -6.57
N HIS A 104 -8.25 14.17 -6.52
CA HIS A 104 -7.16 14.19 -7.50
C HIS A 104 -6.56 12.80 -7.70
N PRO A 105 -7.32 11.80 -8.19
CA PRO A 105 -6.80 10.45 -8.38
C PRO A 105 -5.54 10.45 -9.27
N ALA A 106 -5.46 11.31 -10.28
CA ALA A 106 -4.31 11.44 -11.17
C ALA A 106 -3.00 11.90 -10.51
N THR A 107 -3.03 12.40 -9.26
CA THR A 107 -1.80 12.68 -8.51
C THR A 107 -1.22 11.44 -7.83
N ARG A 108 -1.92 10.30 -7.91
CA ARG A 108 -1.39 9.01 -7.50
C ARG A 108 -0.50 8.44 -8.61
N PRO A 109 0.65 7.82 -8.30
CA PRO A 109 1.56 7.22 -9.29
C PRO A 109 0.95 6.12 -10.19
N ASP A 110 -0.25 5.62 -9.86
CA ASP A 110 -1.09 4.72 -10.68
C ASP A 110 -2.55 5.20 -10.82
N GLY A 111 -2.81 6.46 -10.48
CA GLY A 111 -4.14 7.00 -10.56
C GLY A 111 -4.56 7.25 -12.00
N ALA A 112 -5.39 6.36 -12.55
CA ALA A 112 -6.19 6.77 -13.69
C ALA A 112 -7.07 7.95 -13.25
N ALA A 113 -7.07 9.05 -14.02
CA ALA A 113 -8.09 10.08 -13.87
C ALA A 113 -9.44 9.38 -13.95
N ASN A 114 -10.17 9.27 -12.84
CA ASN A 114 -11.47 8.61 -12.82
C ASN A 114 -12.49 9.63 -13.38
N PRO A 115 -12.97 9.52 -14.63
CA PRO A 115 -13.87 10.51 -15.21
C PRO A 115 -15.25 10.54 -14.51
N ARG A 116 -15.50 9.63 -13.56
CA ARG A 116 -16.71 9.64 -12.72
C ARG A 116 -16.53 10.37 -11.39
N ALA A 117 -15.30 10.62 -10.92
CA ALA A 117 -15.07 11.33 -9.66
C ALA A 117 -15.49 12.81 -9.74
N ASP A 118 -15.43 13.40 -10.94
CA ASP A 118 -15.89 14.77 -11.21
C ASP A 118 -17.42 14.94 -11.13
N SER A 119 -18.17 13.86 -10.90
CA SER A 119 -19.63 13.88 -10.76
C SER A 119 -20.14 13.60 -9.34
N VAL A 120 -19.27 13.37 -8.37
CA VAL A 120 -19.70 13.20 -6.98
C VAL A 120 -19.88 14.57 -6.35
N GLN A 121 -21.09 15.11 -6.44
CA GLN A 121 -21.52 16.18 -5.53
C GLN A 121 -21.38 15.64 -4.09
N TYR A 122 -20.39 16.16 -3.36
CA TYR A 122 -20.28 15.91 -1.92
C TYR A 122 -21.57 16.42 -1.26
N ALA A 123 -22.41 15.50 -0.80
CA ALA A 123 -23.53 15.83 0.06
C ALA A 123 -22.97 16.53 1.30
N SER A 124 -23.33 17.79 1.47
CA SER A 124 -22.96 18.59 2.62
C SER A 124 -23.57 17.96 3.87
N TYR A 125 -22.75 17.38 4.74
CA TYR A 125 -23.21 16.99 6.06
C TYR A 125 -23.41 18.26 6.90
N PRO A 126 -24.58 18.45 7.53
CA PRO A 126 -24.80 19.61 8.38
C PRO A 126 -23.89 19.54 9.60
N ALA A 127 -23.23 20.64 9.91
CA ALA A 127 -22.43 20.78 11.12
C ALA A 127 -23.31 20.49 12.34
N ALA A 128 -22.86 19.56 13.18
CA ALA A 128 -23.48 19.31 14.48
C ALA A 128 -23.44 20.61 15.30
N ALA A 129 -24.62 21.15 15.60
CA ALA A 129 -24.78 22.28 16.49
C ALA A 129 -24.45 21.86 17.94
N LYS A 130 -23.88 22.83 18.66
CA LYS A 130 -23.32 22.75 20.03
C LYS A 130 -24.26 22.13 21.07
#